data_AF-A0A8C0VDC5-F1
#
_entry.id   AF-A0A8C0VDC5-F1
#
_cell.length_a   1.000
_cell.length_b   1.000
_cell.length_c   1.000
_cell.angle_alpha   90.00
_cell.angle_beta   90.00
_cell.angle_gamma   90.00
#
_symmetry.space_group_name_H-M   'P 1'
#
loop_
_entity.id
_entity.type
_entity.pdbx_description
1 polymer ?
#
loop_
_entity_poly.entity_id
_entity_poly.type
_entity_poly.pdbx_seq_one_letter_code
_entity_poly.pdbx_strand_id
1 'polypeptide(L)'
;LQPTPVILLKEGTDTSQGIPQLVSNINACQVIAEAVRTTLGPRGMDKLIVDDRGKATISNDGATILKLLDVVHPAAKTLVDIAKSQDAEVGDGTTSVTLLAAEFLKQVKPYVEEGLHPQIIIRAFRTATQLAVNKIKDIAVSVKKEDKDEQRSLLEKCAATALSSKLISQSKEFFSKMVVDAVMMLDDLLQLKMIGIKKVQGGALEDSQLVAGVAFKKTFSYAGFEMQPKKYQSPKIALLNVELELKAEKDNAEVRVNTVEDYQAIVDAEWNILYDKLDKIHKSGAKVVLSKLPIGDVATQYFADRDMFCAGRVPEEDLKRTMMACGGSIQTSVNALSDDVLGHCELFEETQIGGERYNFFTGCPKAKTCTIILRGGAEQFMEETERSLHDAIMIVRRAIKNDSVVAGGGAIEMELSKYLRDYSRTIPGKQQLLIGAYAKALEIIPRQLCDNAGFDATNILNKLRAKHAQVRPWAPRVPLLEPIRAGVCSSAMSPRVPGFLSWSPSGLVCAAQPCPQGSQGSSPGAHQGWCVSTGTLRAVRLPRLQGRGCPGRFGVPVPGGGTQGWGQVGHRLGWMLWEGFSSLGDSVMLNWSEPALRRHQWLWWLKAKTAHFVFLCFPHTLCFCSFLTRFLHSGTRG
;
A
#
# COMPACT_ATOMS: atom_id res chain seq x y z
N LEU A 1 -56.62 20.98 -21.44
CA LEU A 1 -55.72 19.93 -20.93
C LEU A 1 -54.36 20.57 -20.70
N GLN A 2 -54.01 20.88 -19.44
CA GLN A 2 -52.62 21.22 -19.13
C GLN A 2 -51.77 19.98 -19.45
N PRO A 3 -50.64 20.11 -20.15
CA PRO A 3 -49.78 18.97 -20.42
C PRO A 3 -49.32 18.39 -19.07
N THR A 4 -49.55 17.10 -18.88
CA THR A 4 -49.02 16.36 -17.73
C THR A 4 -47.50 16.54 -17.70
N PRO A 5 -46.91 16.99 -16.57
CA PRO A 5 -45.47 17.20 -16.50
C PRO A 5 -44.76 15.87 -16.75
N VAL A 6 -43.92 15.81 -17.79
CA VAL A 6 -43.08 14.66 -18.08
C VAL A 6 -42.04 14.57 -16.98
N ILE A 7 -42.19 13.59 -16.10
CA ILE A 7 -41.23 13.31 -15.03
C ILE A 7 -39.94 12.79 -15.68
N LEU A 8 -38.89 13.63 -15.67
CA LEU A 8 -37.58 13.33 -16.27
C LEU A 8 -36.77 12.27 -15.51
N LEU A 9 -37.02 12.08 -14.22
CA LEU A 9 -36.26 11.15 -13.36
C LEU A 9 -37.21 10.37 -12.45
N LYS A 10 -36.86 9.11 -12.16
CA LYS A 10 -37.65 8.25 -11.28
C LYS A 10 -37.83 8.90 -9.90
N GLU A 11 -39.02 8.79 -9.33
CA GLU A 11 -39.30 9.19 -7.95
C GLU A 11 -38.29 8.52 -7.00
N GLY A 12 -37.65 9.32 -6.14
CA GLY A 12 -36.52 8.91 -5.29
C GLY A 12 -35.13 9.25 -5.85
N THR A 13 -35.02 9.83 -7.05
CA THR A 13 -33.75 10.35 -7.57
C THR A 13 -33.54 11.79 -7.11
N ASP A 14 -32.77 11.97 -6.03
CA ASP A 14 -32.38 13.31 -5.57
C ASP A 14 -31.50 14.00 -6.62
N THR A 15 -31.95 15.15 -7.12
CA THR A 15 -31.17 15.99 -8.05
C THR A 15 -30.96 17.37 -7.50
N SER A 16 -29.93 17.48 -6.68
CA SER A 16 -29.33 18.75 -6.31
C SER A 16 -28.29 19.14 -7.36
N GLN A 17 -28.52 20.27 -8.03
CA GLN A 17 -27.64 20.81 -9.07
C GLN A 17 -27.10 22.19 -8.67
N GLY A 18 -26.01 22.61 -9.33
CA GLY A 18 -25.45 23.96 -9.20
C GLY A 18 -24.75 24.23 -7.87
N ILE A 19 -24.79 25.49 -7.44
CA ILE A 19 -24.09 26.01 -6.25
C ILE A 19 -24.54 25.30 -4.95
N PRO A 20 -25.85 25.05 -4.70
CA PRO A 20 -26.27 24.37 -3.47
C PRO A 20 -25.63 23.00 -3.28
N GLN A 21 -25.45 22.24 -4.37
CA GLN A 21 -24.80 20.93 -4.31
C GLN A 21 -23.31 21.05 -3.99
N LEU A 22 -22.63 22.06 -4.55
CA LEU A 22 -21.22 22.32 -4.22
C LEU A 22 -21.06 22.70 -2.75
N VAL A 23 -21.93 23.56 -2.23
CA VAL A 23 -21.90 23.97 -0.81
C VAL A 23 -22.16 22.78 0.10
N SER A 24 -23.14 21.92 -0.23
CA SER A 24 -23.41 20.67 0.51
C SER A 24 -22.17 19.76 0.55
N ASN A 25 -21.54 19.54 -0.62
CA ASN A 25 -20.32 18.74 -0.71
C ASN A 25 -19.17 19.32 0.13
N ILE A 26 -18.96 20.64 0.09
CA ILE A 26 -17.93 21.33 0.86
C ILE A 26 -18.17 21.16 2.35
N ASN A 27 -19.41 21.34 2.82
CA ASN A 27 -19.75 21.19 4.23
C ASN A 27 -19.52 19.75 4.70
N ALA A 28 -19.89 18.74 3.90
CA ALA A 28 -19.66 17.33 4.24
C ALA A 28 -18.16 17.01 4.39
N CYS A 29 -17.32 17.53 3.49
CA CYS A 29 -15.86 17.39 3.57
C CYS A 29 -15.29 18.07 4.83
N GLN A 30 -15.83 19.23 5.21
CA GLN A 30 -15.39 19.96 6.41
C GLN A 30 -15.69 19.20 7.70
N VAL A 31 -16.89 18.63 7.83
CA VAL A 31 -17.30 17.84 9.02
C VAL A 31 -16.35 16.65 9.25
N ILE A 32 -15.95 15.98 8.17
CA ILE A 32 -15.04 14.83 8.28
C ILE A 32 -13.62 15.26 8.58
N ALA A 33 -13.17 16.36 7.97
CA ALA A 33 -11.88 16.92 8.32
C ALA A 33 -11.83 17.36 9.79
N GLU A 34 -12.92 17.89 10.35
CA GLU A 34 -13.01 18.23 11.78
C GLU A 34 -12.87 17.00 12.70
N ALA A 35 -13.41 15.84 12.28
CA ALA A 35 -13.27 14.59 13.04
C ALA A 35 -11.80 14.14 13.17
N VAL A 36 -11.00 14.28 12.11
CA VAL A 36 -9.57 13.89 12.09
C VAL A 36 -8.62 15.02 12.48
N ARG A 37 -9.05 16.28 12.41
CA ARG A 37 -8.25 17.49 12.65
C ARG A 37 -7.45 17.44 13.95
N THR A 38 -8.04 16.91 15.01
CA THR A 38 -7.44 16.86 16.33
C THR A 38 -6.32 15.82 16.46
N THR A 39 -6.19 14.89 15.52
CA THR A 39 -5.13 13.87 15.57
C THR A 39 -3.80 14.38 15.02
N LEU A 40 -3.78 15.57 14.41
CA LEU A 40 -2.56 16.11 13.82
C LEU A 40 -1.50 16.50 14.89
N GLY A 41 -0.30 15.94 14.78
CA GLY A 41 0.90 16.41 15.48
C GLY A 41 1.26 15.65 16.75
N PRO A 42 2.37 16.03 17.42
CA PRO A 42 2.94 15.29 18.55
C PRO A 42 2.01 15.14 19.76
N ARG A 43 1.14 16.13 19.94
CA ARG A 43 0.10 16.20 20.97
C ARG A 43 -1.29 16.03 20.37
N GLY A 44 -1.39 15.25 19.29
CA GLY A 44 -2.67 14.88 18.71
C GLY A 44 -3.51 14.08 19.71
N MET A 45 -4.83 14.26 19.66
CA MET A 45 -5.77 13.51 20.48
C MET A 45 -6.12 12.19 19.79
N ASP A 46 -5.94 11.08 20.50
CA ASP A 46 -6.34 9.76 20.02
C ASP A 46 -7.86 9.64 19.93
N LYS A 47 -8.33 8.86 18.96
CA LYS A 47 -9.74 8.55 18.77
C LYS A 47 -10.02 7.13 19.18
N LEU A 48 -11.02 6.96 20.04
CA LEU A 48 -11.61 5.68 20.38
C LEU A 48 -12.81 5.46 19.44
N ILE A 49 -12.73 4.44 18.60
CA ILE A 49 -13.82 4.02 17.71
C ILE A 49 -14.30 2.66 18.19
N VAL A 50 -15.61 2.49 18.30
CA VAL A 50 -16.22 1.22 18.67
C VAL A 50 -17.03 0.74 17.49
N ASP A 51 -16.69 -0.43 16.97
CA ASP A 51 -17.45 -1.07 15.90
C ASP A 51 -18.80 -1.59 16.44
N ASP A 52 -19.75 -1.89 15.55
CA ASP A 52 -21.07 -2.46 15.92
C ASP A 52 -20.97 -3.75 16.76
N ARG A 53 -19.83 -4.45 16.68
CA ARG A 53 -19.54 -5.68 17.43
C ARG A 53 -18.95 -5.42 18.83
N GLY A 54 -18.81 -4.16 19.23
CA GLY A 54 -18.20 -3.77 20.50
C GLY A 54 -16.66 -3.84 20.52
N LYS A 55 -15.99 -4.04 19.37
CA LYS A 55 -14.52 -3.96 19.31
C LYS A 55 -14.09 -2.50 19.40
N ALA A 56 -13.42 -2.17 20.49
CA ALA A 56 -12.83 -0.86 20.70
C ALA A 56 -11.44 -0.76 20.05
N THR A 57 -11.26 0.19 19.15
CA THR A 57 -9.98 0.50 18.49
C THR A 57 -9.56 1.92 18.83
N ILE A 58 -8.35 2.08 19.37
CA ILE A 58 -7.74 3.39 19.63
C ILE A 58 -6.80 3.69 18.47
N SER A 59 -6.91 4.87 17.85
CA SER A 59 -6.04 5.26 16.74
C SER A 59 -5.79 6.75 16.72
N ASN A 60 -4.57 7.13 16.35
CA ASN A 60 -4.21 8.49 15.99
C ASN A 60 -4.19 8.71 14.46
N ASP A 61 -3.89 7.67 13.69
CA ASP A 61 -3.79 7.76 12.24
C ASP A 61 -5.15 8.06 11.57
N GLY A 62 -5.17 9.12 10.77
CA GLY A 62 -6.36 9.59 10.06
C GLY A 62 -6.87 8.60 9.01
N ALA A 63 -5.99 7.87 8.32
CA ALA A 63 -6.44 6.90 7.31
C ALA A 63 -7.14 5.71 7.97
N THR A 64 -6.61 5.22 9.09
CA THR A 64 -7.23 4.16 9.89
C THR A 64 -8.58 4.60 10.45
N ILE A 65 -8.67 5.80 11.02
CA ILE A 65 -9.93 6.38 11.50
C ILE A 65 -10.97 6.45 10.37
N LEU A 66 -10.58 6.98 9.21
CA LEU A 66 -11.48 7.13 8.05
C LEU A 66 -11.89 5.80 7.40
N LYS A 67 -11.13 4.71 7.60
CA LYS A 67 -11.50 3.36 7.15
C LYS A 67 -12.55 2.73 8.05
N LEU A 68 -12.50 3.02 9.35
CA LEU A 68 -13.41 2.47 10.36
C LEU A 68 -14.73 3.24 10.44
N LEU A 69 -14.72 4.54 10.11
CA LEU A 69 -15.94 5.35 10.04
C LEU A 69 -16.81 4.96 8.84
N ASP A 70 -18.12 4.83 9.07
CA ASP A 70 -19.09 4.65 8.00
C ASP A 70 -19.39 5.98 7.30
N VAL A 71 -18.84 6.13 6.09
CA VAL A 71 -18.93 7.36 5.31
C VAL A 71 -19.97 7.20 4.20
N VAL A 72 -21.15 7.77 4.40
CA VAL A 72 -22.27 7.70 3.43
C VAL A 72 -22.09 8.70 2.27
N HIS A 73 -21.61 9.91 2.57
CA HIS A 73 -21.60 11.01 1.61
C HIS A 73 -20.56 10.82 0.47
N PRO A 74 -20.88 11.06 -0.82
CA PRO A 74 -19.96 10.81 -1.93
C PRO A 74 -18.66 11.64 -1.88
N ALA A 75 -18.76 12.94 -1.62
CA ALA A 75 -17.58 13.82 -1.51
C ALA A 75 -16.69 13.49 -0.30
N ALA A 76 -17.26 12.77 0.67
CA ALA A 76 -16.53 12.31 1.82
C ALA A 76 -15.74 11.03 1.52
N LYS A 77 -16.32 10.10 0.76
CA LYS A 77 -15.63 8.90 0.27
C LYS A 77 -14.36 9.26 -0.50
N THR A 78 -14.40 10.34 -1.30
CA THR A 78 -13.20 10.80 -2.00
C THR A 78 -12.09 11.26 -1.06
N LEU A 79 -12.41 11.83 0.11
CA LEU A 79 -11.39 12.16 1.13
C LEU A 79 -10.78 10.89 1.76
N VAL A 80 -11.60 9.86 1.98
CA VAL A 80 -11.12 8.56 2.49
C VAL A 80 -10.14 7.94 1.49
N ASP A 81 -10.43 8.00 0.19
CA ASP A 81 -9.56 7.44 -0.84
C ASP A 81 -8.23 8.21 -0.97
N ILE A 82 -8.27 9.54 -0.79
CA ILE A 82 -7.06 10.37 -0.73
C ILE A 82 -6.21 9.98 0.49
N ALA A 83 -6.83 9.80 1.66
CA ALA A 83 -6.12 9.38 2.86
C ALA A 83 -5.49 7.98 2.70
N LYS A 84 -6.22 7.03 2.10
CA LYS A 84 -5.72 5.68 1.78
C LYS A 84 -4.53 5.70 0.82
N SER A 85 -4.56 6.60 -0.17
CA SER A 85 -3.47 6.74 -1.13
C SER A 85 -2.20 7.27 -0.46
N GLN A 86 -2.35 8.25 0.44
CA GLN A 86 -1.23 8.81 1.21
C GLN A 86 -0.63 7.79 2.18
N ASP A 87 -1.48 7.00 2.84
CA ASP A 87 -1.10 5.90 3.73
C ASP A 87 -0.30 4.82 2.99
N ALA A 88 -0.75 4.40 1.80
CA ALA A 88 -0.05 3.40 1.00
C ALA A 88 1.32 3.87 0.48
N GLU A 89 1.44 5.17 0.16
CA GLU A 89 2.70 5.73 -0.38
C GLU A 89 3.72 6.05 0.70
N VAL A 90 3.33 6.81 1.72
CA VAL A 90 4.25 7.37 2.73
C VAL A 90 4.04 6.76 4.11
N GLY A 91 2.80 6.38 4.46
CA GLY A 91 2.43 5.90 5.79
C GLY A 91 2.24 6.99 6.84
N ASP A 92 2.45 8.26 6.49
CA ASP A 92 2.23 9.40 7.38
C ASP A 92 1.70 10.60 6.57
N GLY A 93 1.16 11.59 7.29
CA GLY A 93 0.56 12.79 6.72
C GLY A 93 -0.87 12.57 6.21
N THR A 94 -1.50 11.44 6.52
CA THR A 94 -2.88 11.11 6.15
C THR A 94 -3.86 12.19 6.63
N THR A 95 -3.75 12.60 7.89
CA THR A 95 -4.52 13.71 8.49
C THR A 95 -4.16 15.07 7.88
N SER A 96 -2.89 15.28 7.50
CA SER A 96 -2.45 16.56 6.92
C SER A 96 -3.09 16.81 5.56
N VAL A 97 -3.13 15.76 4.70
CA VAL A 97 -3.69 15.85 3.36
C VAL A 97 -5.21 16.08 3.41
N THR A 98 -5.93 15.38 4.29
CA THR A 98 -7.38 15.55 4.44
C THR A 98 -7.74 16.92 4.99
N LEU A 99 -6.98 17.43 5.97
CA LEU A 99 -7.16 18.77 6.52
C LEU A 99 -6.91 19.87 5.49
N LEU A 100 -5.83 19.76 4.72
CA LEU A 100 -5.52 20.73 3.64
C LEU A 100 -6.59 20.74 2.56
N ALA A 101 -7.04 19.56 2.11
CA ALA A 101 -8.08 19.46 1.10
C ALA A 101 -9.39 20.13 1.56
N ALA A 102 -9.80 19.91 2.81
CA ALA A 102 -10.99 20.54 3.37
C ALA A 102 -10.83 22.06 3.57
N GLU A 103 -9.64 22.52 3.98
CA GLU A 103 -9.38 23.96 4.12
C GLU A 103 -9.31 24.69 2.79
N PHE A 104 -8.77 24.05 1.74
CA PHE A 104 -8.85 24.58 0.39
C PHE A 104 -10.30 24.83 -0.03
N LEU A 105 -11.19 23.87 0.22
CA LEU A 105 -12.62 24.03 -0.03
C LEU A 105 -13.25 25.12 0.84
N LYS A 106 -12.84 25.24 2.10
CA LYS A 106 -13.31 26.28 3.03
C LYS A 106 -12.93 27.69 2.58
N GLN A 107 -11.69 27.91 2.13
CA GLN A 107 -11.26 29.22 1.63
C GLN A 107 -11.92 29.56 0.28
N VAL A 108 -12.33 28.56 -0.49
CA VAL A 108 -13.00 28.75 -1.79
C VAL A 108 -14.49 29.01 -1.67
N LYS A 109 -15.16 28.48 -0.64
CA LYS A 109 -16.60 28.61 -0.40
C LYS A 109 -17.18 30.02 -0.64
N PRO A 110 -16.64 31.12 -0.05
CA PRO A 110 -17.21 32.45 -0.26
C PRO A 110 -17.18 32.88 -1.74
N TYR A 111 -16.11 32.53 -2.48
CA TYR A 111 -16.02 32.86 -3.91
C TYR A 111 -17.05 32.11 -4.76
N VAL A 112 -17.39 30.88 -4.38
CA VAL A 112 -18.42 30.08 -5.08
C VAL A 112 -19.81 30.67 -4.82
N GLU A 113 -20.07 31.11 -3.59
CA GLU A 113 -21.33 31.78 -3.22
C GLU A 113 -21.49 33.14 -3.90
N GLU A 114 -20.39 33.88 -4.12
CA GLU A 114 -20.35 35.11 -4.92
C GLU A 114 -20.50 34.87 -6.45
N GLY A 115 -20.64 33.61 -6.88
CA GLY A 115 -20.89 33.26 -8.28
C GLY A 115 -19.62 33.11 -9.14
N LEU A 116 -18.44 32.93 -8.54
CA LEU A 116 -17.23 32.64 -9.30
C LEU A 116 -17.29 31.24 -9.92
N HIS A 117 -17.10 31.17 -11.23
CA HIS A 117 -17.16 29.89 -11.94
C HIS A 117 -16.10 28.89 -11.41
N PRO A 118 -16.51 27.66 -11.03
CA PRO A 118 -15.61 26.63 -10.48
C PRO A 118 -14.36 26.33 -11.32
N GLN A 119 -14.45 26.43 -12.65
CA GLN A 119 -13.32 26.12 -13.54
C GLN A 119 -12.16 27.12 -13.42
N ILE A 120 -12.45 28.38 -13.08
CA ILE A 120 -11.42 29.40 -12.83
C ILE A 120 -10.67 29.06 -11.54
N ILE A 121 -11.40 28.61 -10.51
CA ILE A 121 -10.83 28.16 -9.23
C ILE A 121 -9.87 26.99 -9.46
N ILE A 122 -10.32 25.95 -10.18
CA ILE A 122 -9.50 24.77 -10.46
C ILE A 122 -8.19 25.15 -11.19
N ARG A 123 -8.26 26.04 -12.19
CA ARG A 123 -7.06 26.51 -12.92
C ARG A 123 -6.09 27.27 -12.00
N ALA A 124 -6.58 28.15 -11.15
CA ALA A 124 -5.75 28.89 -10.20
C ALA A 124 -5.08 27.95 -9.19
N PHE A 125 -5.83 26.98 -8.66
CA PHE A 125 -5.32 26.00 -7.69
C PHE A 125 -4.25 25.10 -8.29
N ARG A 126 -4.44 24.64 -9.54
CA ARG A 126 -3.41 23.88 -10.27
C ARG A 126 -2.13 24.69 -10.47
N THR A 127 -2.28 25.97 -10.84
CA THR A 127 -1.13 26.87 -11.04
C THR A 127 -0.39 27.11 -9.72
N ALA A 128 -1.11 27.41 -8.63
CA ALA A 128 -0.53 27.59 -7.29
C ALA A 128 0.20 26.34 -6.81
N THR A 129 -0.37 25.16 -7.07
CA THR A 129 0.23 23.86 -6.69
C THR A 129 1.53 23.61 -7.43
N GLN A 130 1.58 23.89 -8.75
CA GLN A 130 2.81 23.75 -9.53
C GLN A 130 3.93 24.67 -9.00
N LEU A 131 3.60 25.92 -8.71
CA LEU A 131 4.53 26.89 -8.15
C LEU A 131 5.03 26.47 -6.77
N ALA A 132 4.13 25.96 -5.93
CA ALA A 132 4.49 25.45 -4.61
C ALA A 132 5.41 24.23 -4.70
N VAL A 133 5.11 23.26 -5.57
CA VAL A 133 5.94 22.07 -5.77
C VAL A 133 7.33 22.45 -6.29
N ASN A 134 7.43 23.40 -7.23
CA ASN A 134 8.72 23.89 -7.70
C ASN A 134 9.51 24.55 -6.57
N LYS A 135 8.85 25.40 -5.78
CA LYS A 135 9.50 26.06 -4.65
C LYS A 135 9.97 25.08 -3.57
N ILE A 136 9.22 24.00 -3.31
CA ILE A 136 9.65 22.92 -2.40
C ILE A 136 10.94 22.28 -2.90
N LYS A 137 11.04 21.98 -4.21
CA LYS A 137 12.25 21.40 -4.79
C LYS A 137 13.46 22.32 -4.64
N ASP A 138 13.26 23.64 -4.76
CA ASP A 138 14.34 24.63 -4.61
C ASP A 138 14.81 24.75 -3.15
N ILE A 139 13.92 24.58 -2.18
CA ILE A 139 14.24 24.67 -0.74
C ILE A 139 14.77 23.33 -0.19
N ALA A 140 14.51 22.22 -0.90
CA ALA A 140 14.89 20.90 -0.45
C ALA A 140 16.40 20.77 -0.29
N VAL A 141 16.81 20.22 0.86
CA VAL A 141 18.22 19.98 1.17
C VAL A 141 18.53 18.54 0.82
N SER A 142 19.49 18.31 -0.07
CA SER A 142 20.01 16.97 -0.35
C SER A 142 21.00 16.55 0.73
N VAL A 143 20.76 15.38 1.32
CA VAL A 143 21.69 14.72 2.24
C VAL A 143 22.72 13.96 1.40
N LYS A 144 24.01 14.14 1.69
CA LYS A 144 25.08 13.40 1.02
C LYS A 144 25.08 11.94 1.51
N LYS A 145 25.20 10.99 0.58
CA LYS A 145 25.27 9.54 0.86
C LYS A 145 26.62 9.05 1.39
N GLU A 146 27.63 9.90 1.38
CA GLU A 146 29.01 9.51 1.63
C GLU A 146 29.28 9.29 3.13
N ASP A 147 28.62 10.07 4.00
CA ASP A 147 28.80 10.00 5.45
C ASP A 147 27.75 9.09 6.10
N LYS A 148 28.08 7.80 6.25
CA LYS A 148 27.18 6.78 6.83
C LYS A 148 26.71 7.14 8.25
N ASP A 149 27.56 7.78 9.05
CA ASP A 149 27.24 8.17 10.43
C ASP A 149 26.25 9.35 10.46
N GLU A 150 26.44 10.35 9.59
CA GLU A 150 25.48 11.44 9.45
C GLU A 150 24.15 10.93 8.89
N GLN A 151 24.19 10.03 7.91
CA GLN A 151 23.00 9.40 7.35
C GLN A 151 22.24 8.62 8.43
N ARG A 152 22.93 7.81 9.24
CA ARG A 152 22.31 7.09 10.35
C ARG A 152 21.66 8.04 11.35
N SER A 153 22.37 9.10 11.77
CA SER A 153 21.83 10.11 12.69
C SER A 153 20.59 10.81 12.12
N LEU A 154 20.57 11.08 10.82
CA LEU A 154 19.42 11.67 10.14
C LEU A 154 18.23 10.70 10.09
N LEU A 155 18.47 9.43 9.77
CA LEU A 155 17.41 8.40 9.78
C LEU A 155 16.83 8.20 11.18
N GLU A 156 17.65 8.22 12.23
CA GLU A 156 17.19 8.15 13.62
C GLU A 156 16.31 9.36 13.98
N LYS A 157 16.67 10.57 13.52
CA LYS A 157 15.84 11.77 13.71
C LYS A 157 14.52 11.70 12.93
N CYS A 158 14.54 11.18 11.70
CA CYS A 158 13.34 10.95 10.90
C CYS A 158 12.39 9.95 11.58
N ALA A 159 12.93 8.83 12.06
CA ALA A 159 12.17 7.83 12.83
C ALA A 159 11.59 8.45 14.11
N ALA A 160 12.41 9.20 14.87
CA ALA A 160 11.96 9.85 16.10
C ALA A 160 10.84 10.87 15.85
N THR A 161 10.83 11.51 14.68
CA THR A 161 9.76 12.43 14.28
C THR A 161 8.44 11.68 14.08
N ALA A 162 8.46 10.56 13.34
CA ALA A 162 7.29 9.71 13.11
C ALA A 162 6.68 9.15 14.41
N LEU A 163 7.54 8.85 15.38
CA LEU A 163 7.15 8.28 16.68
C LEU A 163 6.76 9.35 17.71
N SER A 164 7.08 10.63 17.46
CA SER A 164 6.83 11.70 18.43
C SER A 164 5.36 12.05 18.61
N SER A 165 4.51 11.72 17.64
CA SER A 165 3.06 11.99 17.62
C SER A 165 2.17 10.85 18.00
N LYS A 166 2.75 9.82 18.59
CA LYS A 166 2.05 8.60 18.92
C LYS A 166 2.28 8.24 20.39
N LEU A 167 1.52 7.26 20.85
CA LEU A 167 1.56 6.77 22.22
C LEU A 167 2.97 6.37 22.69
N ILE A 168 3.86 5.99 21.77
CA ILE A 168 5.24 5.57 22.07
C ILE A 168 6.28 6.70 22.12
N SER A 169 5.84 7.95 22.27
CA SER A 169 6.73 9.11 22.33
C SER A 169 7.77 9.05 23.46
N GLN A 170 7.49 8.35 24.56
CA GLN A 170 8.40 8.19 25.70
C GLN A 170 9.61 7.31 25.36
N SER A 171 9.38 6.17 24.69
CA SER A 171 10.43 5.22 24.30
C SER A 171 10.87 5.38 22.84
N LYS A 172 10.65 6.56 22.24
CA LYS A 172 10.95 6.81 20.82
C LYS A 172 12.44 6.67 20.49
N GLU A 173 13.35 7.02 21.40
CA GLU A 173 14.79 6.93 21.15
C GLU A 173 15.23 5.46 20.98
N PHE A 174 14.64 4.56 21.78
CA PHE A 174 14.86 3.12 21.71
C PHE A 174 14.34 2.53 20.39
N PHE A 175 13.08 2.80 20.07
CA PHE A 175 12.46 2.31 18.84
C PHE A 175 13.04 2.93 17.57
N SER A 176 13.51 4.19 17.61
CA SER A 176 14.13 4.83 16.45
C SER A 176 15.40 4.10 16.01
N LYS A 177 16.26 3.73 16.97
CA LYS A 177 17.46 2.94 16.68
C LYS A 177 17.09 1.58 16.08
N MET A 178 16.13 0.90 16.70
CA MET A 178 15.63 -0.39 16.26
C MET A 178 15.08 -0.37 14.84
N VAL A 179 14.27 0.65 14.50
CA VAL A 179 13.71 0.82 13.16
C VAL A 179 14.81 1.08 12.13
N VAL A 180 15.79 1.92 12.46
CA VAL A 180 16.91 2.21 11.56
C VAL A 180 17.75 0.97 11.32
N ASP A 181 18.08 0.21 12.36
CA ASP A 181 18.80 -1.06 12.24
C ASP A 181 18.01 -2.07 11.40
N ALA A 182 16.70 -2.21 11.64
CA ALA A 182 15.84 -3.09 10.88
C ALA A 182 15.81 -2.74 9.39
N VAL A 183 15.76 -1.45 9.04
CA VAL A 183 15.72 -1.00 7.64
C VAL A 183 17.10 -1.09 6.97
N MET A 184 18.20 -0.86 7.70
CA MET A 184 19.56 -1.02 7.17
C MET A 184 19.93 -2.48 6.89
N MET A 185 19.32 -3.43 7.59
CA MET A 185 19.50 -4.87 7.32
C MET A 185 18.79 -5.35 6.04
N LEU A 186 17.83 -4.58 5.52
CA LEU A 186 17.08 -4.97 4.33
C LEU A 186 17.89 -4.79 3.04
N ASP A 187 17.49 -5.55 2.03
CA ASP A 187 17.99 -5.46 0.66
C ASP A 187 17.58 -4.14 -0.03
N ASP A 188 18.25 -3.77 -1.13
CA ASP A 188 18.04 -2.51 -1.86
C ASP A 188 16.58 -2.25 -2.31
N LEU A 189 15.80 -3.32 -2.49
CA LEU A 189 14.37 -3.22 -2.85
C LEU A 189 13.47 -2.76 -1.69
N LEU A 190 13.95 -2.92 -0.44
CA LEU A 190 13.29 -2.50 0.81
C LEU A 190 11.81 -2.92 0.89
N GLN A 191 11.55 -4.23 0.79
CA GLN A 191 10.19 -4.78 0.84
C GLN A 191 9.66 -4.82 2.28
N LEU A 192 8.51 -4.19 2.54
CA LEU A 192 7.90 -4.15 3.90
C LEU A 192 7.58 -5.53 4.45
N LYS A 193 7.19 -6.47 3.58
CA LYS A 193 6.83 -7.84 3.98
C LYS A 193 7.98 -8.58 4.68
N MET A 194 9.22 -8.13 4.49
CA MET A 194 10.43 -8.70 5.08
C MET A 194 10.70 -8.21 6.51
N ILE A 195 10.00 -7.17 6.96
CA ILE A 195 10.01 -6.80 8.38
C ILE A 195 8.78 -7.40 9.03
N GLY A 196 8.99 -8.32 9.98
CA GLY A 196 7.93 -8.83 10.83
C GLY A 196 7.83 -8.04 12.12
N ILE A 197 6.61 -7.74 12.56
CA ILE A 197 6.37 -7.29 13.93
C ILE A 197 5.54 -8.39 14.61
N LYS A 198 6.03 -8.91 15.75
CA LYS A 198 5.35 -9.93 16.53
C LYS A 198 5.03 -9.35 17.90
N LYS A 199 3.74 -9.32 18.24
CA LYS A 199 3.24 -8.78 19.50
C LYS A 199 3.23 -9.87 20.57
N VAL A 200 3.79 -9.57 21.74
CA VAL A 200 3.81 -10.47 22.89
C VAL A 200 3.29 -9.72 24.10
N GLN A 201 2.22 -10.24 24.70
CA GLN A 201 1.67 -9.65 25.91
C GLN A 201 2.61 -9.86 27.10
N GLY A 202 2.68 -8.84 27.97
CA GLY A 202 3.46 -8.85 29.20
C GLY A 202 4.87 -8.28 29.04
N GLY A 203 5.34 -7.61 30.10
CA GLY A 203 6.60 -6.85 30.13
C GLY A 203 6.41 -5.36 29.82
N ALA A 204 7.52 -4.64 29.77
CA ALA A 204 7.55 -3.23 29.37
C ALA A 204 7.78 -3.10 27.85
N LEU A 205 7.45 -1.94 27.26
CA LEU A 205 7.78 -1.64 25.87
C LEU A 205 9.28 -1.74 25.59
N GLU A 206 10.10 -1.38 26.57
CA GLU A 206 11.56 -1.37 26.48
C GLU A 206 12.17 -2.78 26.41
N ASP A 207 11.40 -3.80 26.78
CA ASP A 207 11.80 -5.21 26.63
C ASP A 207 11.64 -5.73 25.18
N SER A 208 11.20 -4.87 24.26
CA SER A 208 11.09 -5.21 22.84
C SER A 208 12.47 -5.40 22.21
N GLN A 209 12.61 -6.30 21.25
CA GLN A 209 13.91 -6.59 20.64
C GLN A 209 13.84 -6.75 19.13
N LEU A 210 14.92 -6.38 18.44
CA LEU A 210 15.12 -6.66 17.02
C LEU A 210 15.91 -7.96 16.86
N VAL A 211 15.31 -8.92 16.19
CA VAL A 211 15.95 -10.17 15.80
C VAL A 211 16.44 -10.04 14.36
N ALA A 212 17.76 -10.22 14.17
CA ALA A 212 18.39 -10.32 12.86
C ALA A 212 18.08 -11.68 12.22
N GLY A 213 16.84 -11.85 11.78
CA GLY A 213 16.32 -13.07 11.17
C GLY A 213 14.81 -13.18 11.33
N VAL A 214 14.33 -14.40 11.51
CA VAL A 214 12.90 -14.69 11.60
C VAL A 214 12.55 -15.14 13.00
N ALA A 215 11.53 -14.52 13.58
CA ALA A 215 10.90 -14.99 14.80
C ALA A 215 9.40 -15.16 14.60
N PHE A 216 8.86 -16.26 15.09
CA PHE A 216 7.42 -16.44 15.15
C PHE A 216 7.03 -17.23 16.39
N LYS A 217 5.82 -16.96 16.86
CA LYS A 217 5.21 -17.69 17.96
C LYS A 217 5.11 -19.15 17.56
N LYS A 218 5.57 -20.06 18.42
CA LYS A 218 5.35 -21.48 18.20
C LYS A 218 3.85 -21.73 18.18
N THR A 219 3.41 -22.26 17.05
CA THR A 219 2.03 -22.64 16.81
C THR A 219 1.72 -23.96 17.53
N PHE A 220 0.44 -24.34 17.50
CA PHE A 220 -0.14 -25.49 18.20
C PHE A 220 0.83 -26.68 18.35
N SER A 221 1.09 -27.10 19.59
CA SER A 221 1.99 -28.20 19.93
C SER A 221 1.21 -29.29 20.66
N TYR A 222 1.39 -30.54 20.24
CA TYR A 222 0.80 -31.72 20.88
C TYR A 222 1.74 -32.30 21.96
N ALA A 223 1.29 -33.35 22.66
CA ALA A 223 2.08 -34.03 23.69
C ALA A 223 3.43 -34.55 23.11
N GLY A 224 4.53 -34.34 23.83
CA GLY A 224 5.88 -34.74 23.40
C GLY A 224 6.79 -33.57 22.98
N PHE A 225 6.24 -32.37 22.80
CA PHE A 225 7.04 -31.20 22.39
C PHE A 225 8.11 -30.76 23.40
N GLU A 226 7.94 -31.07 24.69
CA GLU A 226 8.91 -30.68 25.72
C GLU A 226 10.20 -31.48 25.67
N MET A 227 10.12 -32.70 25.11
CA MET A 227 11.26 -33.60 24.92
C MET A 227 12.08 -33.23 23.68
N GLN A 228 11.57 -32.35 22.80
CA GLN A 228 12.31 -31.92 21.62
C GLN A 228 13.49 -31.01 22.01
N PRO A 229 14.65 -31.13 21.33
CA PRO A 229 15.75 -30.21 21.54
C PRO A 229 15.33 -28.78 21.16
N LYS A 230 15.58 -27.84 22.08
CA LYS A 230 15.17 -26.44 21.94
C LYS A 230 16.22 -25.56 21.27
N LYS A 231 17.44 -26.07 21.10
CA LYS A 231 18.57 -25.33 20.55
C LYS A 231 19.35 -26.19 19.57
N TYR A 232 19.58 -25.68 18.37
CA TYR A 232 20.43 -26.34 17.37
C TYR A 232 21.44 -25.34 16.82
N GLN A 233 22.68 -25.81 16.68
CA GLN A 233 23.71 -25.11 15.92
C GLN A 233 23.68 -25.63 14.48
N SER A 234 23.65 -24.71 13.52
CA SER A 234 23.63 -24.97 12.09
C SER A 234 22.54 -25.95 11.61
N PRO A 235 21.25 -25.82 11.99
CA PRO A 235 20.23 -26.78 11.56
C PRO A 235 19.83 -26.60 10.10
N LYS A 236 19.50 -27.75 9.48
CA LYS A 236 18.76 -27.81 8.21
C LYS A 236 17.26 -27.70 8.46
N ILE A 237 16.59 -26.81 7.71
CA ILE A 237 15.18 -26.45 7.90
C ILE A 237 14.37 -26.94 6.71
N ALA A 238 13.39 -27.80 6.97
CA ALA A 238 12.39 -28.22 5.98
C ALA A 238 11.15 -27.32 6.06
N LEU A 239 10.82 -26.65 4.97
CA LEU A 239 9.61 -25.83 4.84
C LEU A 239 8.56 -26.61 4.05
N LEU A 240 7.49 -27.02 4.71
CA LEU A 240 6.47 -27.90 4.15
C LEU A 240 5.11 -27.20 4.08
N ASN A 241 4.33 -27.60 3.08
CA ASN A 241 2.92 -27.28 2.92
C ASN A 241 2.11 -28.59 2.83
N VAL A 242 2.39 -29.52 3.75
CA VAL A 242 1.84 -30.88 3.79
C VAL A 242 1.34 -31.18 5.20
N GLU A 243 0.19 -31.84 5.30
CA GLU A 243 -0.33 -32.37 6.56
C GLU A 243 0.46 -33.61 6.99
N LEU A 244 0.91 -33.62 8.25
CA LEU A 244 1.57 -34.77 8.86
C LEU A 244 0.65 -35.38 9.91
N GLU A 245 -0.60 -35.64 9.52
CA GLU A 245 -1.62 -36.29 10.32
C GLU A 245 -2.06 -37.60 9.65
N LEU A 246 -2.59 -38.53 10.45
CA LEU A 246 -3.24 -39.72 9.95
C LEU A 246 -4.61 -39.32 9.38
N LYS A 247 -4.64 -39.05 8.08
CA LYS A 247 -5.85 -38.79 7.29
C LYS A 247 -5.78 -39.55 5.98
N ALA A 248 -6.94 -39.95 5.49
CA ALA A 248 -7.08 -40.44 4.14
C ALA A 248 -6.61 -39.36 3.14
N GLU A 249 -5.74 -39.72 2.19
CA GLU A 249 -5.15 -38.76 1.23
C GLU A 249 -6.18 -38.14 0.27
N LYS A 250 -7.41 -38.67 0.23
CA LYS A 250 -8.49 -38.18 -0.63
C LYS A 250 -9.83 -38.22 0.09
N ASP A 251 -10.44 -37.06 0.27
CA ASP A 251 -11.81 -36.91 0.81
C ASP A 251 -12.89 -37.60 -0.04
N ASN A 252 -12.58 -37.97 -1.29
CA ASN A 252 -13.52 -38.58 -2.25
C ASN A 252 -13.18 -40.03 -2.64
N ALA A 253 -12.26 -40.70 -1.95
CA ALA A 253 -11.99 -42.11 -2.21
C ALA A 253 -12.97 -42.97 -1.40
N GLU A 254 -14.07 -43.41 -2.03
CA GLU A 254 -14.94 -44.44 -1.46
C GLU A 254 -14.18 -45.77 -1.42
N VAL A 255 -13.56 -46.07 -0.28
CA VAL A 255 -12.94 -47.38 -0.06
C VAL A 255 -14.07 -48.35 0.29
N ARG A 256 -14.38 -49.26 -0.63
CA ARG A 256 -15.35 -50.34 -0.39
C ARG A 256 -14.66 -51.47 0.37
N VAL A 257 -14.93 -51.54 1.68
CA VAL A 257 -14.42 -52.58 2.56
C VAL A 257 -15.44 -53.73 2.59
N ASN A 258 -15.08 -54.88 2.02
CA ASN A 258 -15.95 -56.07 1.99
C ASN A 258 -15.55 -57.12 3.04
N THR A 259 -14.28 -57.12 3.48
CA THR A 259 -13.76 -58.05 4.48
C THR A 259 -13.09 -57.32 5.64
N VAL A 260 -13.00 -57.98 6.80
CA VAL A 260 -12.30 -57.45 8.00
C VAL A 260 -10.79 -57.36 7.75
N GLU A 261 -10.24 -58.24 6.92
CA GLU A 261 -8.83 -58.26 6.51
C GLU A 261 -8.46 -57.01 5.69
N ASP A 262 -9.34 -56.62 4.75
CA ASP A 262 -9.16 -55.38 3.98
C ASP A 262 -9.14 -54.15 4.88
N TYR A 263 -9.98 -54.12 5.92
CA TYR A 263 -10.01 -53.01 6.88
C TYR A 263 -8.67 -52.85 7.60
N GLN A 264 -8.10 -53.94 8.12
CA GLN A 264 -6.80 -53.91 8.78
C GLN A 264 -5.68 -53.49 7.82
N ALA A 265 -5.71 -53.98 6.58
CA ALA A 265 -4.73 -53.61 5.56
C ALA A 265 -4.78 -52.11 5.22
N ILE A 266 -5.96 -51.48 5.23
CA ILE A 266 -6.11 -50.03 5.03
C ILE A 266 -5.50 -49.27 6.20
N VAL A 267 -5.80 -49.66 7.43
CA VAL A 267 -5.23 -49.04 8.63
C VAL A 267 -3.71 -49.13 8.60
N ASP A 268 -3.17 -50.33 8.37
CA ASP A 268 -1.72 -50.55 8.30
C ASP A 268 -1.08 -49.75 7.14
N ALA A 269 -1.76 -49.62 6.00
CA ALA A 269 -1.30 -48.80 4.88
C ALA A 269 -1.25 -47.31 5.23
N GLU A 270 -2.24 -46.76 5.94
CA GLU A 270 -2.24 -45.38 6.41
C GLU A 270 -1.07 -45.08 7.35
N TRP A 271 -0.80 -46.01 8.29
CA TRP A 271 0.36 -45.93 9.18
C TRP A 271 1.68 -45.97 8.40
N ASN A 272 1.80 -46.88 7.45
CA ASN A 272 3.00 -47.00 6.61
C ASN A 272 3.24 -45.75 5.76
N ILE A 273 2.19 -45.16 5.19
CA ILE A 273 2.29 -43.90 4.42
C ILE A 273 2.77 -42.77 5.33
N LEU A 274 2.23 -42.67 6.55
CA LEU A 274 2.66 -41.65 7.51
C LEU A 274 4.14 -41.84 7.89
N TYR A 275 4.55 -43.04 8.27
CA TYR A 275 5.94 -43.31 8.65
C TYR A 275 6.91 -43.14 7.47
N ASP A 276 6.53 -43.51 6.24
CA ASP A 276 7.34 -43.27 5.05
C ASP A 276 7.54 -41.77 4.79
N LYS A 277 6.49 -40.95 4.98
CA LYS A 277 6.62 -39.48 4.90
C LYS A 277 7.60 -38.94 5.94
N LEU A 278 7.49 -39.40 7.18
CA LEU A 278 8.36 -38.95 8.29
C LEU A 278 9.81 -39.41 8.09
N ASP A 279 10.02 -40.65 7.64
CA ASP A 279 11.33 -41.21 7.37
C ASP A 279 12.03 -40.51 6.20
N LYS A 280 11.28 -40.13 5.15
CA LYS A 280 11.82 -39.29 4.06
C LYS A 280 12.34 -37.95 4.55
N ILE A 281 11.61 -37.30 5.46
CA ILE A 281 12.06 -36.03 6.08
C ILE A 281 13.32 -36.28 6.91
N HIS A 282 13.37 -37.35 7.69
CA HIS A 282 14.56 -37.69 8.48
C HIS A 282 15.78 -37.99 7.60
N LYS A 283 15.62 -38.79 6.54
CA LYS A 283 16.66 -39.14 5.56
C LYS A 283 17.22 -37.92 4.81
N SER A 284 16.41 -36.88 4.62
CA SER A 284 16.87 -35.60 4.05
C SER A 284 17.85 -34.85 4.98
N GLY A 285 17.97 -35.26 6.25
CA GLY A 285 18.85 -34.63 7.24
C GLY A 285 18.30 -33.33 7.82
N ALA A 286 17.02 -33.01 7.58
CA ALA A 286 16.35 -31.87 8.21
C ALA A 286 16.29 -32.06 9.72
N LYS A 287 16.63 -31.02 10.49
CA LYS A 287 16.53 -31.00 11.95
C LYS A 287 15.37 -30.16 12.46
N VAL A 288 14.92 -29.19 11.67
CA VAL A 288 13.78 -28.33 11.99
C VAL A 288 12.75 -28.48 10.86
N VAL A 289 11.53 -28.87 11.19
CA VAL A 289 10.43 -29.08 10.24
C VAL A 289 9.33 -28.07 10.53
N LEU A 290 9.03 -27.21 9.56
CA LEU A 290 7.94 -26.25 9.66
C LEU A 290 6.88 -26.61 8.62
N SER A 291 5.64 -26.84 9.06
CA SER A 291 4.51 -27.03 8.15
C SER A 291 3.47 -25.93 8.29
N LYS A 292 2.95 -25.46 7.16
CA LYS A 292 1.76 -24.60 7.13
C LYS A 292 0.54 -25.32 7.69
N LEU A 293 0.45 -26.63 7.46
CA LEU A 293 -0.67 -27.45 7.87
C LEU A 293 -0.37 -28.12 9.23
N PRO A 294 -1.37 -28.70 9.89
CA PRO A 294 -1.17 -29.38 11.17
C PRO A 294 -0.19 -30.57 11.09
N ILE A 295 0.49 -30.82 12.22
CA ILE A 295 1.36 -31.99 12.44
C ILE A 295 0.73 -32.74 13.62
N GLY A 296 0.45 -34.04 13.44
CA GLY A 296 -0.20 -34.86 14.46
C GLY A 296 0.73 -35.31 15.58
N ASP A 297 0.15 -35.86 16.65
CA ASP A 297 0.83 -36.29 17.88
C ASP A 297 1.86 -37.38 17.61
N VAL A 298 1.48 -38.39 16.82
CA VAL A 298 2.37 -39.49 16.41
C VAL A 298 3.60 -38.95 15.68
N ALA A 299 3.40 -38.03 14.73
CA ALA A 299 4.49 -37.41 14.00
C ALA A 299 5.38 -36.58 14.93
N THR A 300 4.77 -35.86 15.88
CA THR A 300 5.49 -35.05 16.89
C THR A 300 6.39 -35.91 17.78
N GLN A 301 5.89 -37.07 18.22
CA GLN A 301 6.66 -38.06 18.99
C GLN A 301 7.80 -38.67 18.16
N TYR A 302 7.52 -39.08 16.92
CA TYR A 302 8.53 -39.62 16.01
C TYR A 302 9.70 -38.65 15.78
N PHE A 303 9.41 -37.35 15.68
CA PHE A 303 10.43 -36.31 15.58
C PHE A 303 11.19 -36.09 16.90
N ALA A 304 10.51 -36.17 18.04
CA ALA A 304 11.16 -36.09 19.35
C ALA A 304 12.17 -37.24 19.56
N ASP A 305 11.80 -38.47 19.19
CA ASP A 305 12.68 -39.65 19.29
C ASP A 305 13.95 -39.55 18.42
N ARG A 306 13.96 -38.67 17.42
CA ARG A 306 15.06 -38.48 16.45
C ARG A 306 15.80 -37.15 16.62
N ASP A 307 15.58 -36.47 17.74
CA ASP A 307 16.14 -35.15 18.03
C ASP A 307 15.86 -34.15 16.88
N MET A 308 14.60 -34.10 16.45
CA MET A 308 14.09 -33.17 15.44
C MET A 308 13.01 -32.28 16.05
N PHE A 309 13.06 -31.01 15.68
CA PHE A 309 12.03 -30.04 16.04
C PHE A 309 10.96 -29.97 14.97
N CYS A 310 9.69 -29.91 15.37
CA CYS A 310 8.59 -29.68 14.44
C CYS A 310 7.62 -28.60 14.93
N ALA A 311 7.11 -27.79 14.00
CA ALA A 311 6.00 -26.88 14.26
C ALA A 311 4.99 -26.92 13.10
N GLY A 312 3.73 -27.24 13.42
CA GLY A 312 2.62 -27.25 12.47
C GLY A 312 1.76 -26.00 12.59
N ARG A 313 0.90 -25.73 11.59
CA ARG A 313 0.03 -24.53 11.53
C ARG A 313 0.79 -23.20 11.43
N VAL A 314 1.99 -23.20 10.86
CA VAL A 314 2.78 -21.98 10.69
C VAL A 314 2.12 -21.04 9.67
N PRO A 315 1.95 -19.74 9.97
CA PRO A 315 1.40 -18.78 9.02
C PRO A 315 2.23 -18.74 7.73
N GLU A 316 1.55 -18.60 6.59
CA GLU A 316 2.22 -18.57 5.28
C GLU A 316 3.23 -17.39 5.15
N GLU A 317 2.94 -16.27 5.82
CA GLU A 317 3.84 -15.12 5.85
C GLU A 317 5.17 -15.44 6.55
N ASP A 318 5.13 -16.18 7.65
CA ASP A 318 6.32 -16.58 8.41
C ASP A 318 7.12 -17.65 7.66
N LEU A 319 6.41 -18.55 6.95
CA LEU A 319 7.04 -19.54 6.08
C LEU A 319 7.82 -18.87 4.93
N LYS A 320 7.21 -17.86 4.28
CA LYS A 320 7.87 -17.06 3.22
C LYS A 320 9.06 -16.26 3.76
N ARG A 321 8.97 -15.70 4.96
CA ARG A 321 10.08 -15.01 5.62
C ARG A 321 11.24 -15.97 5.89
N THR A 322 10.94 -17.16 6.41
CA THR A 322 11.95 -18.19 6.69
C THR A 322 12.62 -18.67 5.41
N MET A 323 11.83 -18.86 4.34
CA MET A 323 12.31 -19.18 2.99
C MET A 323 13.33 -18.15 2.49
N MET A 324 13.00 -16.85 2.58
CA MET A 324 13.88 -15.78 2.11
C MET A 324 15.12 -15.60 2.98
N ALA A 325 14.99 -15.74 4.30
CA ALA A 325 16.10 -15.57 5.24
C ALA A 325 17.08 -16.76 5.18
N CYS A 326 16.56 -17.99 5.30
CA CYS A 326 17.37 -19.21 5.39
C CYS A 326 17.74 -19.77 4.02
N GLY A 327 17.11 -19.30 2.94
CA GLY A 327 17.40 -19.69 1.56
C GLY A 327 16.79 -21.02 1.10
N GLY A 328 15.90 -21.63 1.89
CA GLY A 328 15.18 -22.85 1.51
C GLY A 328 14.04 -22.60 0.54
N SER A 329 13.36 -23.66 0.10
CA SER A 329 12.16 -23.60 -0.73
C SER A 329 10.98 -24.27 -0.03
N ILE A 330 9.77 -23.70 -0.20
CA ILE A 330 8.54 -24.27 0.35
C ILE A 330 8.13 -25.46 -0.51
N GLN A 331 8.03 -26.64 0.10
CA GLN A 331 7.67 -27.89 -0.57
C GLN A 331 6.25 -28.34 -0.26
N THR A 332 5.52 -28.72 -1.31
CA THR A 332 4.17 -29.31 -1.20
C THR A 332 4.22 -30.84 -1.15
N SER A 333 5.40 -31.45 -1.23
CA SER A 333 5.56 -32.90 -1.14
C SER A 333 6.84 -33.25 -0.38
N VAL A 334 6.85 -34.38 0.30
CA VAL A 334 8.01 -34.87 1.08
C VAL A 334 9.04 -35.63 0.24
N ASN A 335 8.69 -36.03 -0.99
CA ASN A 335 9.56 -36.82 -1.85
C ASN A 335 10.71 -35.98 -2.45
N ALA A 336 10.57 -34.66 -2.55
CA ALA A 336 11.51 -33.76 -3.20
C ALA A 336 12.39 -32.97 -2.21
N LEU A 337 12.75 -33.60 -1.08
CA LEU A 337 13.60 -33.00 -0.06
C LEU A 337 15.07 -33.31 -0.36
N SER A 338 15.69 -32.47 -1.18
CA SER A 338 17.14 -32.45 -1.40
C SER A 338 17.82 -31.40 -0.52
N ASP A 339 19.13 -31.51 -0.32
CA ASP A 339 19.91 -30.54 0.44
C ASP A 339 19.81 -29.10 -0.11
N ASP A 340 19.66 -28.94 -1.43
CA ASP A 340 19.50 -27.63 -2.08
C ASP A 340 18.16 -26.93 -1.74
N VAL A 341 17.16 -27.71 -1.36
CA VAL A 341 15.81 -27.24 -1.02
C VAL A 341 15.72 -26.82 0.45
N LEU A 342 16.55 -27.41 1.30
CA LEU A 342 16.52 -27.16 2.74
C LEU A 342 17.12 -25.79 3.06
N GLY A 343 16.49 -25.10 4.01
CA GLY A 343 17.02 -23.84 4.54
C GLY A 343 18.17 -24.10 5.51
N HIS A 344 19.07 -23.12 5.62
CA HIS A 344 20.16 -23.14 6.59
C HIS A 344 20.09 -21.90 7.48
N CYS A 345 20.35 -22.08 8.79
CA CYS A 345 20.57 -20.97 9.72
C CYS A 345 21.72 -21.31 10.66
N GLU A 346 22.39 -20.32 11.26
CA GLU A 346 23.50 -20.55 12.19
C GLU A 346 23.01 -21.06 13.55
N LEU A 347 21.93 -20.46 14.06
CA LEU A 347 21.39 -20.81 15.36
C LEU A 347 19.86 -20.80 15.32
N PHE A 348 19.28 -21.94 15.71
CA PHE A 348 17.88 -22.06 16.07
C PHE A 348 17.74 -22.14 17.58
N GLU A 349 16.82 -21.36 18.14
CA GLU A 349 16.49 -21.40 19.56
C GLU A 349 14.99 -21.22 19.79
N GLU A 350 14.42 -22.04 20.68
CA GLU A 350 13.06 -21.84 21.20
C GLU A 350 13.14 -21.21 22.60
N THR A 351 12.80 -19.93 22.73
CA THR A 351 12.78 -19.23 24.02
C THR A 351 11.37 -18.83 24.43
N GLN A 352 11.09 -18.81 25.72
CA GLN A 352 9.82 -18.34 26.25
C GLN A 352 9.83 -16.82 26.48
N ILE A 353 8.91 -16.10 25.85
CA ILE A 353 8.71 -14.66 26.00
C ILE A 353 7.24 -14.42 26.35
N GLY A 354 6.97 -13.70 27.45
CA GLY A 354 5.60 -13.36 27.85
C GLY A 354 4.72 -14.58 28.14
N GLY A 355 5.31 -15.68 28.58
CA GLY A 355 4.60 -16.95 28.84
C GLY A 355 4.43 -17.84 27.59
N GLU A 356 4.65 -17.31 26.39
CA GLU A 356 4.53 -18.05 25.13
C GLU A 356 5.91 -18.42 24.58
N ARG A 357 6.02 -19.55 23.85
CA ARG A 357 7.29 -19.98 23.25
C ARG A 357 7.43 -19.41 21.83
N TYR A 358 8.58 -18.83 21.55
CA TYR A 358 8.93 -18.25 20.26
C TYR A 358 10.11 -19.00 19.66
N ASN A 359 10.03 -19.26 18.36
CA ASN A 359 11.12 -19.87 17.59
C ASN A 359 11.95 -18.76 16.96
N PHE A 360 13.26 -18.79 17.19
CA PHE A 360 14.23 -17.83 16.69
C PHE A 360 15.12 -18.49 15.66
N PHE A 361 15.19 -17.87 14.49
CA PHE A 361 16.14 -18.21 13.43
C PHE A 361 17.11 -17.05 13.30
N THR A 362 18.35 -17.24 13.77
CA THR A 362 19.40 -16.22 13.79
C THR A 362 20.62 -16.68 12.99
N GLY A 363 21.41 -15.72 12.50
CA GLY A 363 22.58 -15.99 11.65
C GLY A 363 22.19 -16.65 10.33
N CYS A 364 21.15 -16.13 9.68
CA CYS A 364 20.72 -16.64 8.39
C CYS A 364 21.68 -16.19 7.26
N PRO A 365 22.08 -17.06 6.33
CA PRO A 365 23.06 -16.73 5.29
C PRO A 365 22.57 -15.63 4.34
N LYS A 366 21.24 -15.49 4.18
CA LYS A 366 20.59 -14.41 3.44
C LYS A 366 19.71 -13.60 4.39
N ALA A 367 20.26 -13.07 5.50
CA ALA A 367 19.54 -12.27 6.49
C ALA A 367 19.02 -10.91 5.96
N LYS A 368 18.15 -10.95 4.94
CA LYS A 368 17.41 -9.83 4.34
C LYS A 368 16.06 -9.62 5.01
N THR A 369 15.81 -10.32 6.12
CA THR A 369 14.56 -10.34 6.86
C THR A 369 14.87 -10.11 8.32
N CYS A 370 14.08 -9.27 8.97
CA CYS A 370 14.22 -8.97 10.38
C CYS A 370 12.86 -9.06 11.06
N THR A 371 12.86 -9.41 12.34
CA THR A 371 11.64 -9.51 13.13
C THR A 371 11.78 -8.68 14.39
N ILE A 372 10.89 -7.71 14.57
CA ILE A 372 10.74 -6.93 15.78
C ILE A 372 9.76 -7.67 16.70
N ILE A 373 10.25 -8.11 17.85
CA ILE A 373 9.40 -8.64 18.92
C ILE A 373 9.01 -7.48 19.80
N LEU A 374 7.73 -7.15 19.79
CA LEU A 374 7.12 -6.06 20.51
C LEU A 374 6.49 -6.61 21.78
N ARG A 375 6.96 -6.13 22.93
CA ARG A 375 6.39 -6.46 24.24
C ARG A 375 5.55 -5.31 24.75
N GLY A 376 4.44 -5.60 25.42
CA GLY A 376 3.59 -4.55 25.98
C GLY A 376 2.54 -5.11 26.92
N GLY A 377 2.05 -4.25 27.82
CA GLY A 377 1.06 -4.64 28.82
C GLY A 377 -0.33 -4.92 28.23
N ALA A 378 -0.89 -3.95 27.49
CA ALA A 378 -2.24 -4.04 26.92
C ALA A 378 -2.21 -4.28 25.40
N GLU A 379 -3.14 -5.08 24.90
CA GLU A 379 -3.24 -5.43 23.47
C GLU A 379 -3.50 -4.20 22.59
N GLN A 380 -4.43 -3.32 22.99
CA GLN A 380 -4.77 -2.11 22.24
C GLN A 380 -3.55 -1.19 22.08
N PHE A 381 -2.72 -1.13 23.12
CA PHE A 381 -1.50 -0.33 23.12
C PHE A 381 -0.42 -0.95 22.21
N MET A 382 -0.33 -2.27 22.16
CA MET A 382 0.55 -2.96 21.21
C MET A 382 0.08 -2.80 19.77
N GLU A 383 -1.23 -2.83 19.50
CA GLU A 383 -1.78 -2.57 18.16
C GLU A 383 -1.45 -1.14 17.67
N GLU A 384 -1.49 -0.14 18.55
CA GLU A 384 -1.07 1.22 18.21
C GLU A 384 0.46 1.32 18.06
N THR A 385 1.22 0.60 18.88
CA THR A 385 2.68 0.59 18.78
C THR A 385 3.15 -0.07 17.48
N GLU A 386 2.53 -1.19 17.07
CA GLU A 386 2.79 -1.86 15.79
C GLU A 386 2.56 -0.91 14.61
N ARG A 387 1.43 -0.20 14.60
CA ARG A 387 1.13 0.83 13.59
C ARG A 387 2.15 1.96 13.61
N SER A 388 2.49 2.45 14.81
CA SER A 388 3.49 3.50 14.99
C SER A 388 4.85 3.14 14.40
N LEU A 389 5.32 1.91 14.66
CA LEU A 389 6.57 1.39 14.13
C LEU A 389 6.50 1.17 12.62
N HIS A 390 5.37 0.67 12.11
CA HIS A 390 5.18 0.49 10.68
C HIS A 390 5.34 1.80 9.90
N ASP A 391 4.77 2.89 10.39
CA ASP A 391 4.88 4.20 9.73
C ASP A 391 6.32 4.75 9.84
N ALA A 392 6.99 4.54 10.99
CA ALA A 392 8.39 4.89 11.14
C ALA A 392 9.29 4.12 10.15
N ILE A 393 9.05 2.82 9.98
CA ILE A 393 9.72 1.98 8.97
C ILE A 393 9.47 2.55 7.57
N MET A 394 8.24 2.93 7.25
CA MET A 394 7.91 3.52 5.94
C MET A 394 8.67 4.83 5.71
N ILE A 395 8.72 5.73 6.69
CA ILE A 395 9.43 7.02 6.59
C ILE A 395 10.93 6.81 6.43
N VAL A 396 11.55 5.98 7.26
CA VAL A 396 13.00 5.68 7.18
C VAL A 396 13.33 5.06 5.83
N ARG A 397 12.52 4.12 5.35
CA ARG A 397 12.67 3.53 4.02
C ARG A 397 12.55 4.58 2.91
N ARG A 398 11.62 5.53 3.02
CA ARG A 398 11.47 6.61 2.03
C ARG A 398 12.63 7.60 2.09
N ALA A 399 13.15 7.90 3.27
CA ALA A 399 14.33 8.74 3.46
C ALA A 399 15.61 8.10 2.88
N ILE A 400 15.71 6.77 2.84
CA ILE A 400 16.82 6.08 2.14
C ILE A 400 16.65 6.15 0.62
N LYS A 401 15.41 6.09 0.11
CA LYS A 401 15.13 6.17 -1.34
C LYS A 401 15.27 7.60 -1.88
N ASN A 402 14.89 8.60 -1.09
CA ASN A 402 14.87 10.01 -1.46
C ASN A 402 15.87 10.80 -0.60
N ASP A 403 16.89 11.34 -1.25
CA ASP A 403 17.98 12.05 -0.57
C ASP A 403 17.60 13.48 -0.17
N SER A 404 16.49 14.00 -0.72
CA SER A 404 16.02 15.36 -0.48
C SER A 404 15.02 15.41 0.67
N VAL A 405 15.33 16.21 1.68
CA VAL A 405 14.51 16.40 2.88
C VAL A 405 14.22 17.87 3.10
N VAL A 406 13.10 18.15 3.78
CA VAL A 406 12.67 19.50 4.14
C VAL A 406 12.29 19.54 5.63
N ALA A 407 12.27 20.75 6.18
CA ALA A 407 11.81 20.97 7.54
C ALA A 407 10.30 20.70 7.65
N GLY A 408 9.87 20.02 8.72
CA GLY A 408 8.47 19.76 9.03
C GLY A 408 7.82 20.83 9.91
N GLY A 409 6.72 20.46 10.57
CA GLY A 409 6.09 21.29 11.61
C GLY A 409 5.42 22.57 11.11
N GLY A 410 5.02 22.64 9.83
CA GLY A 410 4.40 23.83 9.26
C GLY A 410 5.38 24.86 8.71
N ALA A 411 6.70 24.65 8.81
CA ALA A 411 7.69 25.64 8.39
C ALA A 411 7.69 25.88 6.87
N ILE A 412 7.53 24.81 6.09
CA ILE A 412 7.48 24.88 4.62
C ILE A 412 6.17 25.52 4.17
N GLU A 413 5.07 25.19 4.83
CA GLU A 413 3.75 25.75 4.57
C GLU A 413 3.73 27.26 4.81
N MET A 414 4.43 27.75 5.84
CA MET A 414 4.60 29.18 6.10
C MET A 414 5.43 29.88 5.01
N GLU A 415 6.52 29.26 4.56
CA GLU A 415 7.35 29.81 3.49
C GLU A 415 6.60 29.83 2.14
N LEU A 416 5.86 28.77 1.84
CA LEU A 416 4.99 28.68 0.67
C LEU A 416 3.84 29.69 0.73
N SER A 417 3.24 29.89 1.90
CA SER A 417 2.21 30.90 2.10
C SER A 417 2.74 32.31 1.79
N LYS A 418 3.94 32.64 2.27
CA LYS A 418 4.61 33.91 1.95
C LYS A 418 4.88 34.03 0.45
N TYR A 419 5.55 33.03 -0.14
CA TYR A 419 5.90 33.02 -1.57
C TYR A 419 4.68 33.17 -2.48
N LEU A 420 3.62 32.42 -2.21
CA LEU A 420 2.38 32.50 -2.99
C LEU A 420 1.62 33.80 -2.77
N ARG A 421 1.69 34.41 -1.58
CA ARG A 421 1.15 35.77 -1.35
C ARG A 421 1.91 36.81 -2.16
N ASP A 422 3.22 36.75 -2.19
CA ASP A 422 4.03 37.68 -2.99
C ASP A 422 3.73 37.50 -4.48
N TYR A 423 3.66 36.24 -4.94
CA TYR A 423 3.27 35.91 -6.31
C TYR A 423 1.86 36.39 -6.65
N SER A 424 0.89 36.28 -5.73
CA SER A 424 -0.48 36.75 -5.95
C SER A 424 -0.53 38.24 -6.28
N ARG A 425 0.35 39.06 -5.70
CA ARG A 425 0.44 40.50 -5.97
C ARG A 425 0.98 40.82 -7.36
N THR A 426 1.71 39.90 -7.97
CA THR A 426 2.29 40.08 -9.32
C THR A 426 1.30 39.76 -10.44
N ILE A 427 0.31 38.90 -10.18
CA ILE A 427 -0.69 38.51 -11.18
C ILE A 427 -1.89 39.45 -11.14
N PRO A 428 -2.31 40.03 -12.28
CA PRO A 428 -3.58 40.74 -12.37
C PRO A 428 -4.78 39.79 -12.48
N GLY A 429 -5.92 40.22 -11.97
CA GLY A 429 -7.22 39.58 -12.20
C GLY A 429 -7.66 38.59 -11.11
N LYS A 430 -8.71 37.82 -11.41
CA LYS A 430 -9.40 36.96 -10.41
C LYS A 430 -8.51 35.89 -9.77
N GLN A 431 -7.42 35.50 -10.45
CA GLN A 431 -6.46 34.52 -9.95
C GLN A 431 -5.71 35.02 -8.72
N GLN A 432 -5.49 36.33 -8.58
CA GLN A 432 -4.84 36.93 -7.41
C GLN A 432 -5.53 36.53 -6.11
N LEU A 433 -6.86 36.68 -6.05
CA LEU A 433 -7.66 36.35 -4.86
C LEU A 433 -7.59 34.86 -4.53
N LEU A 434 -7.64 34.00 -5.56
CA LEU A 434 -7.61 32.55 -5.40
C LEU A 434 -6.25 32.02 -4.94
N ILE A 435 -5.15 32.58 -5.46
CA ILE A 435 -3.80 32.22 -5.01
C ILE A 435 -3.58 32.71 -3.57
N GLY A 436 -4.09 33.90 -3.23
CA GLY A 436 -4.09 34.39 -1.85
C GLY A 436 -4.88 33.48 -0.90
N ALA A 437 -6.03 32.98 -1.34
CA ALA A 437 -6.85 32.01 -0.60
C ALA A 437 -6.13 30.67 -0.41
N TYR A 438 -5.46 30.17 -1.46
CA TYR A 438 -4.61 28.99 -1.38
C TYR A 438 -3.48 29.18 -0.37
N ALA A 439 -2.77 30.31 -0.42
CA ALA A 439 -1.71 30.63 0.53
C ALA A 439 -2.22 30.70 1.98
N LYS A 440 -3.43 31.23 2.20
CA LYS A 440 -4.07 31.26 3.52
C LYS A 440 -4.46 29.87 4.02
N ALA A 441 -4.89 28.97 3.14
CA ALA A 441 -5.21 27.60 3.50
C ALA A 441 -3.99 26.82 4.00
N LEU A 442 -2.79 27.05 3.45
CA LEU A 442 -1.56 26.39 3.89
C LEU A 442 -1.22 26.65 5.36
N GLU A 443 -1.60 27.82 5.89
CA GLU A 443 -1.35 28.18 7.29
C GLU A 443 -2.20 27.36 8.29
N ILE A 444 -3.13 26.51 7.84
CA ILE A 444 -3.90 25.67 8.75
C ILE A 444 -3.04 24.63 9.47
N ILE A 445 -2.04 24.06 8.81
CA ILE A 445 -1.20 23.01 9.43
C ILE A 445 -0.51 23.54 10.68
N PRO A 446 0.29 24.63 10.63
CA PRO A 446 0.90 25.19 11.83
C PRO A 446 -0.15 25.73 12.82
N ARG A 447 -1.30 26.22 12.35
CA ARG A 447 -2.41 26.64 13.23
C ARG A 447 -2.90 25.47 14.07
N GLN A 448 -3.25 24.38 13.41
CA GLN A 448 -3.84 23.21 14.05
C GLN A 448 -2.86 22.52 15.00
N LEU A 449 -1.57 22.51 14.66
CA LEU A 449 -0.52 22.03 15.57
C LEU A 449 -0.47 22.85 16.87
N CYS A 450 -0.67 24.17 16.79
CA CYS A 450 -0.74 25.02 17.98
C CYS A 450 -2.02 24.77 18.79
N ASP A 451 -3.17 24.66 18.11
CA ASP A 451 -4.46 24.41 18.74
C ASP A 451 -4.46 23.06 19.48
N ASN A 452 -3.94 22.00 18.85
CA ASN A 452 -3.82 20.68 19.47
C ASN A 452 -2.83 20.68 20.65
N ALA A 453 -1.84 21.57 20.62
CA ALA A 453 -0.91 21.75 21.73
C ALA A 453 -1.44 22.65 22.85
N GLY A 454 -2.61 23.28 22.68
CA GLY A 454 -3.26 24.17 23.65
C GLY A 454 -2.72 25.60 23.68
N PHE A 455 -1.95 26.01 22.67
CA PHE A 455 -1.42 27.37 22.58
C PHE A 455 -2.30 28.28 21.72
N ASP A 456 -2.23 29.59 21.95
CA ASP A 456 -2.87 30.55 21.06
C ASP A 456 -2.14 30.60 19.71
N ALA A 457 -2.77 29.96 18.71
CA ALA A 457 -2.24 29.87 17.36
C ALA A 457 -2.07 31.23 16.68
N THR A 458 -2.86 32.25 17.05
CA THR A 458 -2.79 33.58 16.42
C THR A 458 -1.45 34.24 16.73
N ASN A 459 -1.06 34.23 18.00
CA ASN A 459 0.20 34.79 18.46
C ASN A 459 1.41 34.04 17.87
N ILE A 460 1.36 32.71 17.83
CA ILE A 460 2.44 31.89 17.28
C ILE A 460 2.59 32.10 15.78
N LEU A 461 1.49 32.05 15.02
CA LEU A 461 1.53 32.26 13.57
C LEU A 461 2.07 33.64 13.20
N ASN A 462 1.68 34.69 13.93
CA ASN A 462 2.21 36.04 13.67
C ASN A 462 3.72 36.12 13.94
N LYS A 463 4.20 35.48 15.01
CA LYS A 463 5.64 35.38 15.30
C LYS A 463 6.38 34.56 14.23
N LEU A 464 5.79 33.47 13.75
CA LEU A 464 6.35 32.67 12.66
C LEU A 464 6.42 33.47 11.37
N ARG A 465 5.36 34.19 10.99
CA ARG A 465 5.36 35.09 9.82
C ARG A 465 6.46 36.14 9.92
N ALA A 466 6.64 36.77 11.08
CA ALA A 466 7.68 37.77 11.28
C ALA A 466 9.09 37.15 11.11
N LYS A 467 9.34 35.98 11.68
CA LYS A 467 10.62 35.26 11.51
C LYS A 467 10.87 34.90 10.04
N HIS A 468 9.89 34.30 9.36
CA HIS A 468 9.99 33.94 7.94
C HIS A 468 10.12 35.18 7.02
N ALA A 469 9.58 36.33 7.41
CA ALA A 469 9.76 37.58 6.68
C ALA A 469 11.16 38.18 6.84
N GLN A 470 11.79 38.02 8.02
CA GLN A 470 13.12 38.55 8.33
C GLN A 470 14.28 37.73 7.73
N VAL A 471 14.08 36.42 7.50
CA VAL A 471 15.12 35.56 6.89
C VAL A 471 15.38 35.99 5.44
N ARG A 472 16.59 36.53 5.20
CA ARG A 472 17.09 37.03 3.90
C ARG A 472 17.55 35.89 2.96
N PRO A 473 17.63 36.15 1.63
CA PRO A 473 17.86 35.11 0.60
C PRO A 473 19.26 34.49 0.51
N TRP A 474 20.23 34.86 1.36
CA TRP A 474 21.64 34.46 1.21
C TRP A 474 22.31 33.90 2.47
N ALA A 475 21.56 33.54 3.52
CA ALA A 475 22.16 32.75 4.60
C ALA A 475 22.33 31.30 4.11
N PRO A 476 23.57 30.81 3.90
CA PRO A 476 23.76 29.40 3.62
C PRO A 476 23.36 28.66 4.88
N ARG A 477 22.41 27.73 4.74
CA ARG A 477 21.87 26.94 5.85
C ARG A 477 21.06 27.82 6.79
N VAL A 478 19.75 27.59 6.81
CA VAL A 478 19.07 27.62 8.12
C VAL A 478 19.93 26.70 8.99
N PRO A 479 20.60 27.18 10.05
CA PRO A 479 21.12 26.24 11.02
C PRO A 479 19.88 25.48 11.45
N LEU A 480 19.90 24.16 11.26
CA LEU A 480 18.90 23.18 11.64
C LEU A 480 18.51 23.23 13.15
N LEU A 481 18.84 24.30 13.85
CA LEU A 481 18.79 24.47 15.29
C LEU A 481 18.31 25.85 15.81
N GLU A 482 18.13 26.91 15.00
CA GLU A 482 17.96 28.26 15.60
C GLU A 482 16.61 28.97 15.55
N PRO A 483 15.61 28.65 14.69
CA PRO A 483 14.29 29.28 14.84
C PRO A 483 13.56 28.85 16.13
N ILE A 484 13.99 27.73 16.73
CA ILE A 484 13.41 27.10 17.93
C ILE A 484 14.10 27.57 19.23
N ARG A 485 15.35 28.07 19.16
CA ARG A 485 16.07 28.58 20.35
C ARG A 485 15.55 29.93 20.86
N ALA A 486 14.89 30.72 20.01
CA ALA A 486 14.27 31.98 20.43
C ALA A 486 12.89 31.74 21.10
N GLY A 487 12.95 31.17 22.32
CA GLY A 487 12.22 31.61 23.53
C GLY A 487 10.70 31.61 23.59
N VAL A 488 9.96 31.26 22.54
CA VAL A 488 8.47 31.32 22.58
C VAL A 488 7.80 29.99 22.21
N CYS A 489 8.42 29.14 21.38
CA CYS A 489 7.93 27.79 21.10
C CYS A 489 8.72 26.68 21.82
N SER A 490 9.79 27.01 22.55
CA SER A 490 10.64 26.03 23.24
C SER A 490 10.04 25.50 24.55
N SER A 491 9.04 26.17 25.13
CA SER A 491 8.27 25.62 26.27
C SER A 491 7.15 24.67 25.82
N ALA A 492 6.84 24.65 24.52
CA ALA A 492 5.76 23.88 23.92
C ALA A 492 6.21 22.52 23.37
N MET A 493 7.44 22.43 22.85
CA MET A 493 8.06 21.19 22.39
C MET A 493 9.39 21.00 23.11
N SER A 494 9.57 19.82 23.72
CA SER A 494 10.87 19.35 24.21
C SER A 494 11.98 19.61 23.16
N PRO A 495 13.16 20.12 23.56
CA PRO A 495 14.18 20.69 22.67
C PRO A 495 14.93 19.69 21.78
N ARG A 496 14.38 18.50 21.52
CA ARG A 496 15.09 17.39 20.83
C ARG A 496 14.51 16.92 19.50
N VAL A 497 13.48 17.57 18.94
CA VAL A 497 12.86 17.08 17.69
C VAL A 497 13.02 18.08 16.55
N PRO A 498 14.12 18.04 15.77
CA PRO A 498 14.11 18.57 14.42
C PRO A 498 13.20 17.66 13.59
N GLY A 499 11.96 18.08 13.37
CA GLY A 499 11.04 17.36 12.51
C GLY A 499 11.55 17.38 11.08
N PHE A 500 12.17 16.30 10.64
CA PHE A 500 12.39 16.04 9.22
C PHE A 500 11.22 15.19 8.75
N LEU A 501 10.33 15.80 7.97
CA LEU A 501 9.37 15.04 7.21
C LEU A 501 9.95 14.89 5.81
N SER A 502 9.99 13.66 5.31
CA SER A 502 10.03 13.44 3.87
C SER A 502 8.66 13.87 3.32
N TRP A 503 8.44 15.18 3.25
CA TRP A 503 7.25 15.75 2.63
C TRP A 503 7.38 15.49 1.13
N SER A 504 6.81 14.37 0.69
CA SER A 504 6.67 14.13 -0.73
C SER A 504 5.76 15.23 -1.29
N PRO A 505 6.09 15.86 -2.43
CA PRO A 505 5.19 16.76 -3.16
C PRO A 505 3.80 16.13 -3.38
N SER A 506 3.71 14.81 -3.33
CA SER A 506 2.49 14.00 -3.33
C SER A 506 1.46 14.50 -2.33
N GLY A 507 1.82 14.91 -1.11
CA GLY A 507 0.83 15.38 -0.13
C GLY A 507 0.09 16.66 -0.58
N LEU A 508 0.84 17.63 -1.10
CA LEU A 508 0.27 18.87 -1.65
C LEU A 508 -0.49 18.62 -2.96
N VAL A 509 0.03 17.73 -3.81
CA VAL A 509 -0.57 17.37 -5.08
C VAL A 509 -1.87 16.58 -4.85
N CYS A 510 -1.89 15.63 -3.91
CA CYS A 510 -3.08 14.88 -3.51
C CYS A 510 -4.12 15.77 -2.81
N ALA A 511 -3.69 16.76 -2.01
CA ALA A 511 -4.60 17.72 -1.40
C ALA A 511 -5.18 18.73 -2.42
N ALA A 512 -4.39 19.13 -3.42
CA ALA A 512 -4.80 20.12 -4.42
C ALA A 512 -5.38 19.52 -5.72
N GLN A 513 -5.23 18.23 -5.95
CA GLN A 513 -5.94 17.47 -6.96
C GLN A 513 -7.15 16.78 -6.32
N PRO A 514 -8.38 17.26 -6.55
CA PRO A 514 -9.50 16.33 -6.52
C PRO A 514 -9.23 15.29 -7.61
N CYS A 515 -9.07 14.03 -7.19
CA CYS A 515 -8.60 12.95 -8.05
C CYS A 515 -9.53 12.71 -9.27
N PRO A 516 -9.03 12.30 -10.45
CA PRO A 516 -9.76 12.22 -11.71
C PRO A 516 -10.74 11.04 -11.86
N GLN A 517 -11.17 10.37 -10.78
CA GLN A 517 -12.05 9.19 -10.85
C GLN A 517 -13.40 9.39 -10.13
N GLY A 518 -13.88 10.63 -10.06
CA GLY A 518 -15.20 11.00 -9.53
C GLY A 518 -16.30 11.22 -10.58
N SER A 519 -16.08 10.94 -11.87
CA SER A 519 -17.14 11.08 -12.91
C SER A 519 -17.32 9.87 -13.81
N GLN A 520 -17.23 8.67 -13.25
CA GLN A 520 -17.96 7.51 -13.77
C GLN A 520 -19.04 7.01 -12.79
N GLY A 521 -19.58 7.93 -11.97
CA GLY A 521 -20.86 7.76 -11.28
C GLY A 521 -21.95 8.53 -12.02
N SER A 522 -22.27 8.14 -13.25
CA SER A 522 -23.53 8.57 -13.86
C SER A 522 -24.66 7.86 -13.12
N SER A 523 -25.46 8.63 -12.37
CA SER A 523 -26.73 8.28 -11.72
C SER A 523 -26.69 7.20 -10.60
N PRO A 524 -27.24 7.46 -9.40
CA PRO A 524 -27.53 6.41 -8.44
C PRO A 524 -28.78 5.67 -8.89
N GLY A 525 -28.61 4.62 -9.70
CA GLY A 525 -29.66 3.65 -9.96
C GLY A 525 -29.71 2.65 -8.81
N ALA A 526 -30.72 2.76 -7.95
CA ALA A 526 -31.08 1.70 -7.02
C ALA A 526 -31.50 0.45 -7.83
N HIS A 527 -30.72 -0.62 -7.74
CA HIS A 527 -31.18 -1.96 -8.08
C HIS A 527 -30.77 -2.90 -6.94
N GLN A 528 -31.78 -3.31 -6.19
CA GLN A 528 -31.70 -4.46 -5.29
C GLN A 528 -31.57 -5.74 -6.10
N GLY A 529 -30.66 -6.62 -5.65
CA GLY A 529 -30.64 -8.05 -5.92
C GLY A 529 -30.09 -8.49 -7.29
N TRP A 530 -28.94 -9.17 -7.29
CA TRP A 530 -28.84 -10.63 -7.36
C TRP A 530 -27.36 -11.06 -7.42
N CYS A 531 -27.14 -12.28 -6.96
CA CYS A 531 -25.90 -12.95 -6.59
C CYS A 531 -24.88 -13.25 -7.73
N VAL A 532 -23.59 -13.19 -7.34
CA VAL A 532 -22.54 -14.25 -7.45
C VAL A 532 -21.84 -14.57 -8.79
N SER A 533 -20.50 -14.42 -8.75
CA SER A 533 -19.42 -15.17 -9.45
C SER A 533 -19.32 -15.01 -10.98
N THR A 534 -18.19 -15.15 -11.68
CA THR A 534 -16.85 -15.77 -11.55
C THR A 534 -15.95 -15.03 -12.57
N GLY A 535 -14.62 -14.92 -12.42
CA GLY A 535 -13.68 -16.05 -12.48
C GLY A 535 -13.42 -16.48 -13.92
N THR A 536 -12.34 -15.96 -14.51
CA THR A 536 -11.67 -16.48 -15.72
C THR A 536 -11.55 -18.00 -15.69
N LEU A 537 -12.02 -18.70 -16.73
CA LEU A 537 -11.43 -19.98 -17.15
C LEU A 537 -11.82 -20.39 -18.58
N ARG A 538 -10.86 -21.12 -19.15
CA ARG A 538 -10.65 -21.60 -20.51
C ARG A 538 -11.84 -22.31 -21.17
N ALA A 539 -11.84 -22.18 -22.50
CA ALA A 539 -12.65 -22.94 -23.43
C ALA A 539 -12.45 -24.46 -23.32
N VAL A 540 -13.56 -25.20 -23.29
CA VAL A 540 -13.67 -26.60 -23.69
C VAL A 540 -14.98 -26.77 -24.46
N ARG A 541 -14.88 -27.28 -25.70
CA ARG A 541 -16.02 -27.71 -26.55
C ARG A 541 -16.49 -29.09 -26.13
N LEU A 542 -17.81 -29.34 -26.17
CA LEU A 542 -18.51 -30.54 -26.72
C LEU A 542 -20.05 -30.47 -26.43
N PRO A 543 -20.94 -31.28 -27.07
CA PRO A 543 -21.88 -30.78 -28.07
C PRO A 543 -23.39 -30.82 -27.69
N ARG A 544 -24.21 -30.25 -28.59
CA ARG A 544 -25.69 -30.26 -28.60
C ARG A 544 -26.28 -31.67 -28.71
N LEU A 545 -27.36 -31.94 -27.97
CA LEU A 545 -28.36 -32.96 -28.26
C LEU A 545 -29.73 -32.30 -28.51
N GLN A 546 -30.29 -32.59 -29.69
CA GLN A 546 -31.72 -32.51 -30.04
C GLN A 546 -32.49 -33.52 -29.17
N GLY A 547 -33.79 -33.43 -28.86
CA GLY A 547 -34.91 -32.61 -29.30
C GLY A 547 -36.19 -33.30 -28.82
N ARG A 548 -37.36 -32.65 -28.99
CA ARG A 548 -38.67 -33.29 -29.25
C ARG A 548 -39.70 -32.19 -29.57
N GLY A 549 -40.25 -32.22 -30.80
CA GLY A 549 -41.45 -31.48 -31.23
C GLY A 549 -42.73 -32.07 -30.59
N CYS A 550 -43.96 -31.64 -30.83
CA CYS A 550 -44.70 -30.88 -31.87
C CYS A 550 -46.19 -30.88 -31.36
N PRO A 551 -47.28 -30.54 -32.10
CA PRO A 551 -47.51 -29.72 -33.32
C PRO A 551 -48.81 -28.85 -33.32
N GLY A 552 -49.07 -28.13 -34.43
CA GLY A 552 -50.41 -27.74 -34.94
C GLY A 552 -50.35 -26.59 -35.99
N ARG A 553 -50.28 -26.85 -37.33
CA ARG A 553 -51.37 -26.86 -38.36
C ARG A 553 -52.22 -25.55 -38.40
N PHE A 554 -52.51 -24.84 -39.50
CA PHE A 554 -52.76 -25.15 -40.92
C PHE A 554 -52.75 -23.84 -41.78
N GLY A 555 -52.54 -23.92 -43.10
CA GLY A 555 -53.08 -22.95 -44.08
C GLY A 555 -52.14 -22.48 -45.21
N VAL A 556 -52.40 -22.93 -46.45
CA VAL A 556 -51.74 -22.71 -47.77
C VAL A 556 -52.89 -22.36 -48.76
N PRO A 557 -52.76 -22.07 -50.09
CA PRO A 557 -51.73 -21.50 -51.00
C PRO A 557 -52.23 -20.18 -51.70
N VAL A 558 -51.59 -19.51 -52.68
CA VAL A 558 -51.46 -19.73 -54.17
C VAL A 558 -50.91 -18.39 -54.78
N PRO A 559 -50.43 -18.23 -56.04
CA PRO A 559 -49.52 -19.00 -56.91
C PRO A 559 -48.28 -18.17 -57.37
N GLY A 560 -47.35 -18.83 -58.07
CA GLY A 560 -46.21 -18.22 -58.76
C GLY A 560 -46.31 -18.17 -60.30
N GLY A 561 -45.13 -17.95 -60.93
CA GLY A 561 -44.85 -18.04 -62.37
C GLY A 561 -43.97 -16.87 -62.82
N GLY A 562 -42.64 -17.00 -62.90
CA GLY A 562 -41.84 -17.54 -64.02
C GLY A 562 -40.74 -16.48 -64.30
N THR A 563 -39.51 -16.69 -64.74
CA THR A 563 -38.79 -17.76 -65.47
C THR A 563 -37.27 -17.44 -65.32
N GLN A 564 -36.44 -18.39 -64.90
CA GLN A 564 -35.41 -19.13 -65.68
C GLN A 564 -34.20 -18.33 -66.24
N GLY A 565 -32.98 -18.83 -65.96
CA GLY A 565 -31.79 -18.59 -66.81
C GLY A 565 -30.39 -18.68 -66.17
N TRP A 566 -29.94 -19.88 -65.78
CA TRP A 566 -28.60 -20.53 -65.95
C TRP A 566 -27.32 -19.65 -66.07
N GLY A 567 -26.15 -19.94 -65.48
CA GLY A 567 -25.59 -21.14 -64.84
C GLY A 567 -24.06 -20.97 -64.69
N GLN A 568 -23.47 -21.65 -63.71
CA GLN A 568 -22.11 -21.53 -63.16
C GLN A 568 -20.93 -21.74 -64.14
N VAL A 569 -19.78 -21.11 -63.82
CA VAL A 569 -18.42 -21.69 -63.91
C VAL A 569 -17.58 -21.14 -62.74
N GLY A 570 -16.79 -22.01 -62.12
CA GLY A 570 -16.20 -21.80 -60.80
C GLY A 570 -14.72 -21.36 -60.74
N HIS A 571 -14.24 -21.39 -59.49
CA HIS A 571 -12.85 -21.45 -59.03
C HIS A 571 -12.01 -20.17 -58.86
N ARG A 572 -11.55 -20.05 -57.60
CA ARG A 572 -10.28 -19.51 -57.07
C ARG A 572 -10.23 -18.11 -56.44
N LEU A 573 -9.99 -18.18 -55.13
CA LEU A 573 -8.99 -17.46 -54.34
C LEU A 573 -9.26 -16.00 -53.94
N GLY A 574 -9.36 -15.80 -52.62
CA GLY A 574 -9.41 -14.50 -51.95
C GLY A 574 -9.39 -14.62 -50.42
N TRP A 575 -8.41 -15.34 -49.87
CA TRP A 575 -7.96 -15.22 -48.48
C TRP A 575 -6.47 -14.89 -48.54
N MET A 576 -6.06 -13.67 -48.19
CA MET A 576 -4.74 -13.35 -47.65
C MET A 576 -4.64 -11.84 -47.38
N LEU A 577 -4.52 -11.49 -46.11
CA LEU A 577 -3.82 -10.29 -45.63
C LEU A 577 -3.41 -10.54 -44.17
N TRP A 578 -2.44 -11.43 -43.97
CA TRP A 578 -1.53 -11.39 -42.82
C TRP A 578 -0.30 -12.26 -43.10
N GLU A 579 0.86 -11.66 -42.85
CA GLU A 579 2.23 -12.21 -42.82
C GLU A 579 2.91 -12.62 -44.15
N GLY A 580 4.18 -12.20 -44.26
CA GLY A 580 5.15 -12.75 -45.21
C GLY A 580 5.97 -11.74 -45.99
N PHE A 581 6.92 -11.04 -45.35
CA PHE A 581 8.06 -10.49 -46.07
C PHE A 581 9.36 -10.79 -45.30
N SER A 582 9.93 -11.95 -45.60
CA SER A 582 11.33 -12.27 -45.36
C SER A 582 11.85 -13.22 -46.44
N SER A 583 12.96 -12.79 -47.06
CA SER A 583 14.03 -13.56 -47.71
C SER A 583 13.83 -14.13 -49.12
N LEU A 584 14.64 -13.61 -50.05
CA LEU A 584 15.47 -14.27 -51.08
C LEU A 584 16.04 -13.15 -51.98
N GLY A 585 17.33 -13.01 -52.26
CA GLY A 585 18.52 -13.81 -51.96
C GLY A 585 19.76 -13.06 -52.43
N ASP A 586 20.91 -13.54 -51.98
CA ASP A 586 22.26 -13.05 -52.23
C ASP A 586 22.69 -13.05 -53.71
N SER A 587 23.47 -12.05 -54.11
CA SER A 587 24.80 -12.18 -54.76
C SER A 587 25.12 -10.96 -55.63
N VAL A 588 26.18 -10.24 -55.28
CA VAL A 588 27.31 -9.80 -56.12
C VAL A 588 28.15 -8.81 -55.29
N MET A 589 29.36 -9.26 -54.93
CA MET A 589 30.44 -8.43 -54.40
C MET A 589 30.83 -7.33 -55.40
N LEU A 590 31.17 -6.13 -54.90
CA LEU A 590 32.38 -5.37 -55.31
C LEU A 590 32.53 -4.05 -54.51
N ASN A 591 33.65 -3.98 -53.78
CA ASN A 591 34.57 -2.85 -53.52
C ASN A 591 34.10 -1.50 -52.93
N TRP A 592 34.43 -1.34 -51.64
CA TRP A 592 35.23 -0.26 -51.01
C TRP A 592 34.91 1.22 -51.27
N SER A 593 34.46 1.94 -50.21
CA SER A 593 35.29 2.94 -49.51
C SER A 593 34.50 3.63 -48.37
N GLU A 594 34.99 3.55 -47.12
CA GLU A 594 34.62 4.43 -46.00
C GLU A 594 35.25 5.83 -46.21
N PRO A 595 34.59 6.96 -45.83
CA PRO A 595 34.13 7.20 -44.47
C PRO A 595 32.77 7.92 -44.39
N ALA A 596 31.70 7.15 -44.13
CA ALA A 596 30.40 7.71 -43.73
C ALA A 596 29.80 7.03 -42.48
N LEU A 597 30.55 6.12 -41.84
CA LEU A 597 30.04 5.28 -40.74
C LEU A 597 30.36 5.76 -39.31
N ARG A 598 30.98 6.94 -39.14
CA ARG A 598 31.20 7.52 -37.78
C ARG A 598 30.18 8.56 -37.32
N ARG A 599 29.13 8.84 -38.10
CA ARG A 599 28.02 9.73 -37.64
C ARG A 599 26.70 9.02 -37.37
N HIS A 600 26.52 7.77 -37.81
CA HIS A 600 25.27 7.03 -37.59
C HIS A 600 25.30 5.95 -36.49
N GLN A 601 26.48 5.52 -36.01
CA GLN A 601 26.57 4.63 -34.83
C GLN A 601 26.38 5.34 -33.49
N TRP A 602 26.66 6.65 -33.40
CA TRP A 602 26.35 7.43 -32.20
C TRP A 602 24.85 7.65 -32.01
N LEU A 603 24.07 7.74 -33.10
CA LEU A 603 22.61 7.92 -33.00
C LEU A 603 21.86 6.63 -32.64
N TRP A 604 22.39 5.46 -33.01
CA TRP A 604 21.77 4.17 -32.64
C TRP A 604 22.14 3.71 -31.23
N TRP A 605 23.34 4.05 -30.74
CA TRP A 605 23.68 3.80 -29.33
C TRP A 605 22.94 4.75 -28.38
N LEU A 606 22.66 5.99 -28.79
CA LEU A 606 21.79 6.91 -28.03
C LEU A 606 20.31 6.49 -28.05
N LYS A 607 19.80 5.96 -29.18
CA LYS A 607 18.40 5.51 -29.30
C LYS A 607 18.11 4.18 -28.60
N ALA A 608 19.07 3.26 -28.50
CA ALA A 608 18.89 1.99 -27.78
C ALA A 608 18.96 2.15 -26.24
N LYS A 609 19.78 3.08 -25.72
CA LYS A 609 19.81 3.38 -24.28
C LYS A 609 18.67 4.26 -23.79
N THR A 610 18.02 5.03 -24.67
CA THR A 610 16.82 5.81 -24.31
C THR A 610 15.53 5.00 -24.42
N ALA A 611 15.48 3.94 -25.24
CA ALA A 611 14.28 3.10 -25.35
C ALA A 611 14.08 2.10 -24.19
N HIS A 612 15.16 1.69 -23.50
CA HIS A 612 15.07 0.81 -22.31
C HIS A 612 14.98 1.57 -20.97
N PHE A 613 15.21 2.88 -20.94
CA PHE A 613 15.10 3.72 -19.74
C PHE A 613 13.76 4.47 -19.60
N VAL A 614 12.90 4.39 -20.62
CA VAL A 614 11.63 5.14 -20.68
C VAL A 614 10.39 4.24 -20.45
N PHE A 615 10.57 2.93 -20.26
CA PHE A 615 9.47 1.98 -20.06
C PHE A 615 9.30 1.43 -18.63
N LEU A 616 10.02 1.97 -17.64
CA LEU A 616 9.94 1.54 -16.23
C LEU A 616 9.49 2.62 -15.24
N CYS A 617 9.01 3.76 -15.74
CA CYS A 617 8.36 4.79 -14.93
C CYS A 617 7.10 5.25 -15.67
N PHE A 618 5.93 5.08 -15.05
CA PHE A 618 4.57 5.34 -15.55
C PHE A 618 3.92 4.26 -16.44
N PRO A 619 3.19 3.31 -15.85
CA PRO A 619 1.97 2.80 -16.47
C PRO A 619 0.81 3.66 -15.93
N HIS A 620 0.43 4.76 -16.60
CA HIS A 620 -0.95 5.32 -16.58
C HIS A 620 -1.15 6.62 -17.38
N THR A 621 -0.22 7.05 -18.23
CA THR A 621 -0.33 8.31 -18.99
C THR A 621 -1.04 8.21 -20.35
N LEU A 622 -1.56 7.04 -20.75
CA LEU A 622 -2.27 6.86 -22.04
C LEU A 622 -3.81 6.87 -21.93
N CYS A 623 -4.38 7.24 -20.79
CA CYS A 623 -5.83 7.48 -20.65
C CYS A 623 -6.17 8.98 -20.44
N PHE A 624 -5.19 9.88 -20.61
CA PHE A 624 -5.25 11.24 -20.08
C PHE A 624 -5.82 12.31 -21.02
N CYS A 625 -6.25 11.97 -22.23
CA CYS A 625 -6.68 12.96 -23.24
C CYS A 625 -8.19 13.06 -23.50
N SER A 626 -9.04 12.24 -22.85
CA SER A 626 -10.48 12.17 -23.19
C SER A 626 -11.47 12.43 -22.04
N PHE A 627 -11.00 12.80 -20.85
CA PHE A 627 -11.84 12.87 -19.65
C PHE A 627 -12.13 14.30 -19.15
N LEU A 628 -11.20 15.25 -19.32
CA LEU A 628 -11.36 16.60 -18.78
C LEU A 628 -12.38 17.47 -19.53
N THR A 629 -12.80 17.06 -20.73
CA THR A 629 -13.83 17.73 -21.53
C THR A 629 -15.24 17.42 -21.04
N ARG A 630 -15.45 16.30 -20.32
CA ARG A 630 -16.78 15.82 -19.92
C ARG A 630 -17.24 16.24 -18.53
N PHE A 631 -16.33 16.61 -17.61
CA PHE A 631 -16.71 17.00 -16.23
C PHE A 631 -17.43 18.37 -16.15
N LEU A 632 -17.32 19.21 -17.20
CA LEU A 632 -17.84 20.60 -17.18
C LEU A 632 -18.78 20.95 -18.35
N HIS A 633 -19.11 19.99 -19.21
CA HIS A 633 -19.99 20.24 -20.38
C HIS A 633 -21.48 19.96 -20.14
N SER A 634 -21.91 19.63 -18.92
CA SER A 634 -23.33 19.42 -18.60
C SER A 634 -24.10 20.71 -18.27
N GLY A 635 -23.57 21.88 -18.64
CA GLY A 635 -24.20 23.18 -18.35
C GLY A 635 -24.56 24.03 -19.57
N THR A 636 -24.17 23.64 -20.79
CA THR A 636 -24.42 24.45 -21.99
C THR A 636 -24.60 23.56 -23.23
N ARG A 637 -25.76 22.92 -23.35
CA ARG A 637 -26.38 22.58 -24.64
C ARG A 637 -27.90 22.66 -24.46
N GLY A 638 -28.46 23.81 -24.86
CA GLY A 638 -29.82 23.87 -25.38
C GLY A 638 -29.86 23.38 -26.81
#